data_AF-A0A7X6SJB8-F1
#
_entry.id   AF-A0A7X6SJB8-F1
#
_cell.length_a   1.000
_cell.length_b   1.000
_cell.length_c   1.000
_cell.angle_alpha   90.00
_cell.angle_beta   90.00
_cell.angle_gamma   90.00
#
_symmetry.space_group_name_H-M   'P 1'
#
loop_
_entity.id
_entity.type
_entity.pdbx_description
1 polymer ?
#
loop_
_entity_poly.entity_id
_entity_poly.type
_entity_poly.pdbx_seq_one_letter_code
_entity_poly.pdbx_strand_id
1 'polypeptide(L)'
;MVIESDITPGCGATVGATRVVTGQANEAVNPAACDEIPTRWPELAAAFQPDVIVVSTGFWDVTDRSFWIEDPVRSPTESVYVDFTNAELQARTDELSATGATIVWTTMPPQRRVLAGVDAAAETLVENDPARAQWYNERLAELAAANSQVRVVDFASAVTSAGIGPFDPAIRPDGVTLSRVGADFALDWLLGQVHGLTRTVSSAATAAAEMTDDVANADLPSAPVGWVPLSLAAGEKPRIMIVGDSVAFGLGWALEEWDDGDGGARFMNRGRFNCPIARGGTYRFEQKTTEFPLRCDWAESFAGLITDSRPHEVAIFNGVWDVVDRILPGQRSWSHLGEPVSDNYFRRELLAAIDLLSSQGARITLITHHYIEVGANKGFVGLPESEPARIDRYNALLAEIAALRPGIVRVIDLAAFLQPVPGERIDPAKVFDGLHFTDPVLLEIADWLAPRLIEHARQPR
;
A
#
# COMPACT_ATOMS: atom_id res chain seq x y z
N MET A 1 10.25 10.37 -31.03
CA MET A 1 9.94 10.34 -29.59
C MET A 1 8.76 11.25 -29.37
N VAL A 2 7.68 10.72 -28.81
CA VAL A 2 6.50 11.51 -28.39
C VAL A 2 6.58 11.58 -26.88
N ILE A 3 6.42 12.76 -26.30
CA ILE A 3 6.47 12.98 -24.86
C ILE A 3 5.12 13.53 -24.43
N GLU A 4 4.54 12.91 -23.42
CA GLU A 4 3.45 13.47 -22.64
C GLU A 4 3.93 13.72 -21.22
N SER A 5 3.34 14.71 -20.55
CA SER A 5 3.70 15.09 -19.19
C SER A 5 2.44 15.36 -18.38
N ASP A 6 2.42 14.83 -17.17
CA ASP A 6 1.41 15.15 -16.17
C ASP A 6 2.09 15.65 -14.90
N ILE A 7 1.64 16.79 -14.39
CA ILE A 7 2.25 17.47 -13.25
C ILE A 7 1.14 17.95 -12.33
N THR A 8 1.21 17.51 -11.07
CA THR A 8 0.36 18.03 -9.99
C THR A 8 1.25 18.75 -8.98
N PRO A 9 1.32 20.10 -9.04
CA PRO A 9 2.17 20.87 -8.14
C PRO A 9 1.80 20.63 -6.67
N GLY A 10 2.80 20.53 -5.81
CA GLY A 10 2.56 20.35 -4.37
C GLY A 10 2.37 18.89 -3.94
N CYS A 11 2.55 17.92 -4.84
CA CYS A 11 2.40 16.51 -4.53
C CYS A 11 3.71 15.72 -4.65
N GLY A 12 3.80 14.63 -3.90
CA GLY A 12 4.84 13.62 -4.02
C GLY A 12 4.30 12.36 -4.71
N ALA A 13 5.13 11.34 -4.80
CA ALA A 13 4.74 10.00 -5.19
C ALA A 13 4.06 9.22 -4.05
N THR A 14 4.38 9.52 -2.79
CA THR A 14 3.81 8.86 -1.62
C THR A 14 2.53 9.57 -1.17
N VAL A 15 1.38 8.91 -1.36
CA VAL A 15 0.06 9.50 -1.16
C VAL A 15 -0.61 8.86 0.05
N GLY A 16 -1.09 9.69 0.97
CA GLY A 16 -1.62 9.24 2.27
C GLY A 16 -0.80 9.77 3.44
N ALA A 17 -1.33 9.61 4.65
CA ALA A 17 -0.88 10.32 5.86
C ALA A 17 -0.93 11.86 5.73
N THR A 18 -0.99 12.56 6.84
CA THR A 18 -1.04 14.02 6.85
C THR A 18 0.37 14.57 6.88
N ARG A 19 0.79 15.28 5.83
CA ARG A 19 2.07 16.00 5.83
C ARG A 19 2.04 17.12 6.86
N VAL A 20 3.10 17.22 7.64
CA VAL A 20 3.35 18.27 8.63
C VAL A 20 4.59 19.03 8.17
N VAL A 21 4.42 20.35 8.01
CA VAL A 21 5.46 21.24 7.48
C VAL A 21 5.55 22.47 8.37
N THR A 22 6.77 22.86 8.69
CA THR A 22 7.11 23.96 9.59
C THR A 22 6.33 25.23 9.26
N GLY A 23 5.52 25.69 10.21
CA GLY A 23 4.76 26.93 10.11
C GLY A 23 3.72 26.99 8.99
N GLN A 24 3.34 25.84 8.40
CA GLN A 24 2.26 25.75 7.41
C GLN A 24 1.01 25.10 7.99
N ALA A 25 -0.16 25.50 7.50
CA ALA A 25 -1.42 24.81 7.82
C ALA A 25 -1.49 23.47 7.07
N ASN A 26 -2.00 22.43 7.72
CA ASN A 26 -2.07 21.07 7.16
C ASN A 26 -2.83 21.04 5.82
N GLU A 27 -3.91 21.82 5.68
CA GLU A 27 -4.70 21.88 4.45
C GLU A 27 -3.90 22.48 3.28
N ALA A 28 -3.01 23.42 3.57
CA ALA A 28 -2.18 24.06 2.55
C ALA A 28 -1.09 23.13 2.01
N VAL A 29 -0.62 22.20 2.84
CA VAL A 29 0.42 21.23 2.46
C VAL A 29 -0.14 19.85 2.13
N ASN A 30 -1.46 19.64 2.23
CA ASN A 30 -2.15 18.43 1.81
C ASN A 30 -3.32 18.75 0.87
N PRO A 31 -3.05 19.30 -0.34
CA PRO A 31 -4.11 19.59 -1.28
C PRO A 31 -4.77 18.28 -1.76
N ALA A 32 -6.11 18.28 -1.81
CA ALA A 32 -6.92 17.12 -2.20
C ALA A 32 -6.57 16.55 -3.60
N ALA A 33 -6.02 17.38 -4.49
CA ALA A 33 -5.56 16.94 -5.80
C ALA A 33 -4.46 15.87 -5.74
N CYS A 34 -3.70 15.76 -4.64
CA CYS A 34 -2.71 14.69 -4.48
C CYS A 34 -3.35 13.31 -4.30
N ASP A 35 -4.58 13.24 -3.78
CA ASP A 35 -5.28 11.97 -3.54
C ASP A 35 -5.68 11.27 -4.85
N GLU A 36 -5.70 12.00 -5.96
CA GLU A 36 -6.05 11.50 -7.29
C GLU A 36 -4.85 10.88 -8.03
N ILE A 37 -3.61 11.19 -7.63
CA ILE A 37 -2.38 10.71 -8.31
C ILE A 37 -2.36 9.18 -8.47
N PRO A 38 -2.70 8.38 -7.44
CA PRO A 38 -2.80 6.92 -7.54
C PRO A 38 -3.74 6.38 -8.61
N THR A 39 -4.70 7.17 -9.07
CA THR A 39 -5.68 6.78 -10.10
C THR A 39 -5.32 7.40 -11.44
N ARG A 40 -4.96 8.68 -11.44
CA ARG A 40 -4.70 9.47 -12.64
C ARG A 40 -3.49 8.99 -13.42
N TRP A 41 -2.38 8.70 -12.74
CA TRP A 41 -1.14 8.31 -13.41
C TRP A 41 -1.28 6.97 -14.17
N PRO A 42 -1.86 5.91 -13.58
CA PRO A 42 -2.11 4.66 -14.30
C PRO A 42 -3.08 4.83 -15.47
N GLU A 43 -4.13 5.64 -15.34
CA GLU A 43 -5.06 5.92 -16.44
C GLU A 43 -4.36 6.58 -17.63
N LEU A 44 -3.50 7.57 -17.37
CA LEU A 44 -2.69 8.21 -18.40
C LEU A 44 -1.70 7.24 -19.03
N ALA A 45 -1.02 6.42 -18.23
CA ALA A 45 -0.10 5.40 -18.74
C ALA A 45 -0.84 4.36 -19.60
N ALA A 46 -2.04 3.93 -19.21
CA ALA A 46 -2.87 3.02 -19.98
C ALA A 46 -3.36 3.62 -21.29
N ALA A 47 -3.75 4.90 -21.28
CA ALA A 47 -4.21 5.62 -22.47
C ALA A 47 -3.08 5.89 -23.47
N PHE A 48 -1.92 6.32 -22.97
CA PHE A 48 -0.78 6.71 -23.80
C PHE A 48 0.12 5.52 -24.21
N GLN A 49 0.18 4.47 -23.39
CA GLN A 49 1.05 3.30 -23.53
C GLN A 49 2.54 3.64 -23.75
N PRO A 50 3.18 4.35 -22.81
CA PRO A 50 4.59 4.76 -22.95
C PRO A 50 5.56 3.58 -22.93
N ASP A 51 6.67 3.70 -23.67
CA ASP A 51 7.81 2.78 -23.55
C ASP A 51 8.58 2.99 -22.24
N VAL A 52 8.67 4.25 -21.80
CA VAL A 52 9.40 4.70 -20.62
C VAL A 52 8.56 5.72 -19.88
N ILE A 53 8.46 5.57 -18.57
CA ILE A 53 7.84 6.57 -17.68
C ILE A 53 8.94 7.12 -16.78
N VAL A 54 9.12 8.44 -16.81
CA VAL A 54 10.04 9.11 -15.89
C VAL A 54 9.24 9.69 -14.74
N VAL A 55 9.58 9.30 -13.51
CA VAL A 55 8.98 9.82 -12.29
C VAL A 55 9.99 10.72 -11.58
N SER A 56 9.59 11.98 -11.38
CA SER A 56 10.41 12.99 -10.71
C SER A 56 9.62 13.64 -9.59
N THR A 57 9.86 13.18 -8.36
CA THR A 57 9.23 13.63 -7.11
C THR A 57 10.29 13.76 -6.00
N GLY A 58 9.90 14.09 -4.76
CA GLY A 58 10.85 14.06 -3.65
C GLY A 58 10.55 15.01 -2.50
N PHE A 59 10.47 16.34 -2.72
CA PHE A 59 10.41 17.30 -1.60
C PHE A 59 9.24 17.02 -0.64
N TRP A 60 8.08 16.69 -1.21
CA TRP A 60 6.87 16.36 -0.45
C TRP A 60 6.84 14.90 0.06
N ASP A 61 7.68 14.04 -0.50
CA ASP A 61 7.84 12.63 -0.10
C ASP A 61 8.71 12.47 1.14
N VAL A 62 9.40 13.53 1.55
CA VAL A 62 10.30 13.54 2.71
C VAL A 62 9.88 14.52 3.79
N THR A 63 8.73 15.18 3.69
CA THR A 63 8.19 16.02 4.79
C THR A 63 7.72 15.13 5.93
N ASP A 64 7.75 15.63 7.16
CA ASP A 64 7.23 14.87 8.29
C ASP A 64 5.76 14.50 8.08
N ARG A 65 5.33 13.38 8.63
CA ARG A 65 3.97 12.87 8.46
C ARG A 65 3.38 12.41 9.77
N SER A 66 2.10 12.71 9.94
CA SER A 66 1.24 12.12 10.93
C SER A 66 0.38 11.09 10.20
N PHE A 67 0.63 9.80 10.47
CA PHE A 67 -0.08 8.70 9.80
C PHE A 67 -1.55 8.65 10.22
N TRP A 68 -1.83 9.09 11.44
CA TRP A 68 -3.15 9.15 12.04
C TRP A 68 -3.30 10.42 12.85
N ILE A 69 -4.52 10.94 13.05
CA ILE A 69 -4.74 12.28 13.65
C ILE A 69 -4.15 12.45 15.06
N GLU A 70 -3.98 11.35 15.80
CA GLU A 70 -3.42 11.32 17.16
C GLU A 70 -1.99 10.78 17.19
N ASP A 71 -1.48 10.35 16.03
CA ASP A 71 -0.17 9.74 15.92
C ASP A 71 0.92 10.80 16.07
N PRO A 72 2.02 10.48 16.78
CA PRO A 72 3.16 11.38 16.81
C PRO A 72 3.65 11.62 15.38
N VAL A 73 4.05 12.85 15.13
CA VAL A 73 4.66 13.24 13.86
C VAL A 73 5.93 12.41 13.66
N ARG A 74 6.00 11.67 12.55
CA ARG A 74 7.09 10.79 12.18
C ARG A 74 7.98 11.45 11.13
N SER A 75 9.28 11.23 11.26
CA SER A 75 10.32 11.68 10.34
C SER A 75 10.81 10.53 9.43
N PRO A 76 11.43 10.82 8.27
CA PRO A 76 11.84 9.81 7.29
C PRO A 76 12.67 8.63 7.81
N THR A 77 13.50 8.83 8.84
CA THR A 77 14.37 7.77 9.36
C THR A 77 13.69 6.82 10.35
N GLU A 78 12.44 7.10 10.74
CA GLU A 78 11.67 6.21 11.61
C GLU A 78 11.08 5.03 10.81
N SER A 79 11.07 3.83 11.39
CA SER A 79 10.70 2.58 10.69
C SER A 79 9.33 2.67 9.99
N VAL A 80 8.30 3.14 10.71
CA VAL A 80 6.95 3.33 10.15
C VAL A 80 6.96 4.22 8.89
N TYR A 81 7.79 5.27 8.88
CA TYR A 81 7.91 6.15 7.71
C TYR A 81 8.64 5.46 6.55
N VAL A 82 9.71 4.72 6.87
CA VAL A 82 10.47 3.91 5.90
C VAL A 82 9.55 2.92 5.21
N ASP A 83 8.76 2.16 5.97
CA ASP A 83 7.88 1.13 5.43
C ASP A 83 6.77 1.74 4.57
N PHE A 84 6.16 2.84 5.03
CA PHE A 84 5.19 3.58 4.24
C PHE A 84 5.78 4.04 2.91
N THR A 85 6.97 4.66 2.95
CA THR A 85 7.59 5.21 1.74
C THR A 85 7.98 4.10 0.78
N ASN A 86 8.51 2.99 1.27
CA ASN A 86 8.85 1.83 0.45
C ASN A 86 7.62 1.21 -0.19
N ALA A 87 6.53 1.04 0.58
CA ALA A 87 5.27 0.52 0.08
C ALA A 87 4.69 1.41 -1.01
N GLU A 88 4.67 2.72 -0.81
CA GLU A 88 4.13 3.68 -1.78
C GLU A 88 5.00 3.77 -3.05
N LEU A 89 6.33 3.84 -2.92
CA LEU A 89 7.23 3.86 -4.09
C LEU A 89 7.12 2.57 -4.93
N GLN A 90 7.04 1.42 -4.26
CA GLN A 90 6.78 0.14 -4.93
C GLN A 90 5.42 0.16 -5.61
N ALA A 91 4.36 0.58 -4.91
CA ALA A 91 3.02 0.64 -5.49
C ALA A 91 2.98 1.56 -6.73
N ARG A 92 3.66 2.72 -6.71
CA ARG A 92 3.68 3.68 -7.84
C ARG A 92 4.44 3.11 -9.01
N THR A 93 5.52 2.39 -8.74
CA THR A 93 6.25 1.65 -9.76
C THR A 93 5.38 0.59 -10.41
N ASP A 94 4.72 -0.26 -9.62
CA ASP A 94 3.92 -1.38 -10.12
C ASP A 94 2.75 -0.88 -10.98
N GLU A 95 2.09 0.19 -10.53
CA GLU A 95 0.94 0.74 -11.26
C GLU A 95 1.37 1.39 -12.59
N LEU A 96 2.50 2.08 -12.62
CA LEU A 96 3.03 2.67 -13.85
C LEU A 96 3.60 1.60 -14.79
N SER A 97 4.18 0.53 -14.25
CA SER A 97 4.77 -0.57 -15.02
C SER A 97 3.74 -1.60 -15.49
N ALA A 98 2.48 -1.51 -15.06
CA ALA A 98 1.40 -2.44 -15.42
C ALA A 98 1.23 -2.61 -16.94
N THR A 99 1.49 -1.56 -17.71
CA THR A 99 1.46 -1.62 -19.19
C THR A 99 2.76 -2.16 -19.80
N GLY A 100 3.78 -2.45 -19.01
CA GLY A 100 5.11 -2.91 -19.42
C GLY A 100 6.12 -1.78 -19.65
N ALA A 101 5.81 -0.54 -19.30
CA ALA A 101 6.75 0.57 -19.41
C ALA A 101 7.98 0.34 -18.51
N THR A 102 9.17 0.76 -18.97
CA THR A 102 10.35 0.87 -18.09
C THR A 102 10.18 2.08 -17.19
N ILE A 103 10.30 1.91 -15.88
CA ILE A 103 10.12 3.00 -14.91
C ILE A 103 11.48 3.60 -14.57
N VAL A 104 11.61 4.92 -14.74
CA VAL A 104 12.84 5.66 -14.48
C VAL A 104 12.57 6.69 -13.39
N TRP A 105 13.08 6.43 -12.19
CA TRP A 105 13.03 7.39 -11.09
C TRP A 105 14.25 8.32 -11.14
N THR A 106 14.03 9.61 -10.88
CA THR A 106 15.14 10.59 -10.78
C THR A 106 15.52 10.81 -9.31
N THR A 107 16.81 10.80 -8.98
CA THR A 107 17.26 11.22 -7.65
C THR A 107 16.94 12.69 -7.38
N MET A 108 16.57 13.01 -6.15
CA MET A 108 16.29 14.35 -5.68
C MET A 108 17.60 15.04 -5.23
N PRO A 109 17.98 16.21 -5.78
CA PRO A 109 19.05 17.02 -5.22
C PRO A 109 18.63 17.63 -3.86
N PRO A 110 19.59 18.05 -3.00
CA PRO A 110 19.28 18.78 -1.77
C PRO A 110 18.34 19.97 -2.01
N GLN A 111 17.52 20.31 -1.02
CA GLN A 111 16.45 21.30 -1.15
C GLN A 111 16.77 22.54 -0.31
N ARG A 112 16.42 23.73 -0.81
CA ARG A 112 16.52 25.00 -0.07
C ARG A 112 15.27 25.83 -0.29
N ARG A 113 14.14 25.33 0.19
CA ARG A 113 12.85 26.01 0.08
C ARG A 113 12.69 27.09 1.13
N VAL A 114 12.29 28.29 0.72
CA VAL A 114 11.73 29.29 1.63
C VAL A 114 10.23 29.01 1.80
N LEU A 115 9.77 28.81 3.04
CA LEU A 115 8.36 28.55 3.34
C LEU A 115 7.61 29.87 3.58
N ALA A 116 6.44 30.00 2.96
CA ALA A 116 5.65 31.23 3.04
C ALA A 116 5.16 31.48 4.47
N GLY A 117 5.42 32.68 5.00
CA GLY A 117 4.99 33.06 6.36
C GLY A 117 5.87 32.49 7.48
N VAL A 118 6.99 31.85 7.16
CA VAL A 118 7.96 31.34 8.14
C VAL A 118 9.16 32.27 8.22
N ASP A 119 9.35 32.89 9.39
CA ASP A 119 10.50 33.77 9.68
C ASP A 119 11.70 32.94 10.18
N ALA A 120 12.23 32.11 9.29
CA ALA A 120 13.43 31.31 9.53
C ALA A 120 14.26 31.18 8.24
N ALA A 121 15.57 31.04 8.39
CA ALA A 121 16.44 30.78 7.25
C ALA A 121 16.12 29.41 6.65
N ALA A 122 16.12 29.29 5.33
CA ALA A 122 15.78 28.04 4.64
C ALA A 122 16.66 26.88 5.11
N GLU A 123 17.94 27.13 5.38
CA GLU A 123 18.92 26.15 5.85
C GLU A 123 18.64 25.61 7.26
N THR A 124 17.79 26.29 8.04
CA THR A 124 17.41 25.88 9.38
C THR A 124 16.10 25.09 9.42
N LEU A 125 15.38 25.02 8.30
CA LEU A 125 14.14 24.26 8.19
C LEU A 125 14.47 22.77 8.05
N VAL A 126 13.81 21.94 8.85
CA VAL A 126 14.07 20.50 8.87
C VAL A 126 13.78 19.83 7.51
N GLU A 127 12.81 20.37 6.77
CA GLU A 127 12.42 19.89 5.43
C GLU A 127 13.52 20.10 4.38
N ASN A 128 14.46 21.02 4.64
CA ASN A 128 15.60 21.30 3.77
C ASN A 128 16.88 20.58 4.21
N ASP A 129 16.82 19.72 5.23
CA ASP A 129 17.98 18.91 5.64
C ASP A 129 18.44 18.04 4.45
N PRO A 130 19.69 18.20 3.97
CA PRO A 130 20.21 17.40 2.86
C PRO A 130 20.16 15.89 3.13
N ALA A 131 20.16 15.46 4.40
CA ALA A 131 20.01 14.06 4.77
C ALA A 131 18.66 13.48 4.33
N ARG A 132 17.60 14.29 4.23
CA ARG A 132 16.29 13.83 3.72
C ARG A 132 16.34 13.50 2.23
N ALA A 133 17.05 14.32 1.44
CA ALA A 133 17.26 14.05 0.03
C ALA A 133 18.12 12.82 -0.20
N GLN A 134 19.19 12.66 0.59
CA GLN A 134 20.01 11.46 0.56
C GLN A 134 19.19 10.21 0.91
N TRP A 135 18.45 10.25 2.01
CA TRP A 135 17.60 9.15 2.46
C TRP A 135 16.59 8.72 1.39
N TYR A 136 15.93 9.67 0.72
CA TYR A 136 14.98 9.35 -0.36
C TYR A 136 15.68 8.68 -1.55
N ASN A 137 16.85 9.17 -1.93
CA ASN A 137 17.63 8.60 -3.02
C ASN A 137 18.11 7.17 -2.71
N GLU A 138 18.41 6.86 -1.45
CA GLU A 138 18.73 5.51 -1.00
C GLU A 138 17.53 4.56 -1.16
N ARG A 139 16.31 4.99 -0.82
CA ARG A 139 15.08 4.19 -1.04
C ARG A 139 14.81 3.93 -2.52
N LEU A 140 15.03 4.93 -3.38
CA LEU A 140 14.96 4.74 -4.83
C LEU A 140 16.00 3.72 -5.32
N ALA A 141 17.22 3.78 -4.81
CA ALA A 141 18.28 2.82 -5.17
C ALA A 141 17.92 1.39 -4.73
N GLU A 142 17.35 1.22 -3.54
CA GLU A 142 16.84 -0.08 -3.05
C GLU A 142 15.71 -0.62 -3.91
N LEU A 143 14.75 0.23 -4.29
CA LEU A 143 13.66 -0.12 -5.21
C LEU A 143 14.19 -0.61 -6.57
N ALA A 144 15.19 0.08 -7.14
CA ALA A 144 15.81 -0.34 -8.39
C ALA A 144 16.63 -1.63 -8.26
N ALA A 145 17.26 -1.86 -7.11
CA ALA A 145 17.98 -3.10 -6.84
C ALA A 145 17.03 -4.31 -6.71
N ALA A 146 15.81 -4.08 -6.22
CA ALA A 146 14.77 -5.10 -6.08
C ALA A 146 13.97 -5.35 -7.37
N ASN A 147 13.89 -4.38 -8.29
CA ASN A 147 13.04 -4.47 -9.48
C ASN A 147 13.82 -4.17 -10.78
N SER A 148 14.02 -5.20 -11.60
CA SER A 148 14.75 -5.08 -12.87
C SER A 148 14.06 -4.21 -13.94
N GLN A 149 12.78 -3.92 -13.81
CA GLN A 149 12.04 -2.98 -14.67
C GLN A 149 12.20 -1.52 -14.23
N VAL A 150 12.83 -1.29 -13.07
CA VAL A 150 13.10 0.03 -12.53
C VAL A 150 14.53 0.44 -12.80
N ARG A 151 14.71 1.70 -13.16
CA ARG A 151 16.01 2.37 -13.21
C ARG A 151 15.98 3.62 -12.36
N VAL A 152 17.10 3.92 -11.74
CA VAL A 152 17.32 5.21 -11.08
C VAL A 152 18.38 5.96 -11.84
N VAL A 153 18.08 7.20 -12.20
CA VAL A 153 19.02 8.11 -12.86
C VAL A 153 19.42 9.22 -11.89
N ASP A 154 20.72 9.50 -11.82
CA ASP A 154 21.27 10.38 -10.80
C ASP A 154 21.17 11.87 -11.19
N PHE A 155 19.93 12.36 -11.15
CA PHE A 155 19.61 13.75 -11.46
C PHE A 155 20.21 14.72 -10.43
N ALA A 156 20.28 14.32 -9.16
CA ALA A 156 20.92 15.09 -8.09
C ALA A 156 22.38 15.45 -8.44
N SER A 157 23.18 14.46 -8.86
CA SER A 157 24.56 14.70 -9.27
C SER A 157 24.66 15.46 -10.60
N ALA A 158 23.75 15.20 -11.55
CA ALA A 158 23.73 15.90 -12.83
C ALA A 158 23.52 17.41 -12.65
N VAL A 159 22.53 17.81 -11.86
CA VAL A 159 22.26 19.21 -11.54
C VAL A 159 23.40 19.85 -10.76
N THR A 160 23.98 19.12 -9.79
CA THR A 160 25.13 19.62 -9.02
C THR A 160 26.37 19.82 -9.89
N SER A 161 26.52 19.05 -10.96
CA SER A 161 27.65 19.16 -11.89
C SER A 161 27.45 20.25 -12.95
N ALA A 162 26.21 20.71 -13.16
CA ALA A 162 25.83 21.72 -14.16
C ALA A 162 26.02 23.18 -13.70
N GLY A 163 26.15 23.41 -12.39
CA GLY A 163 26.34 24.71 -11.76
C GLY A 163 27.27 24.58 -10.55
N ILE A 164 27.71 25.68 -9.93
CA ILE A 164 28.77 25.70 -8.90
C ILE A 164 28.23 25.21 -7.52
N GLY A 165 27.43 24.14 -7.51
CA GLY A 165 26.77 23.56 -6.35
C GLY A 165 25.27 23.29 -6.55
N PRO A 166 24.61 22.56 -5.62
CA PRO A 166 23.23 22.09 -5.76
C PRO A 166 22.14 23.18 -5.73
N PHE A 167 22.54 24.43 -5.46
CA PHE A 167 21.68 25.61 -5.31
C PHE A 167 22.11 26.77 -6.20
N ASP A 168 22.79 26.49 -7.32
CA ASP A 168 23.16 27.53 -8.29
C ASP A 168 21.90 28.29 -8.76
N PRO A 169 21.76 29.59 -8.49
CA PRO A 169 20.54 30.33 -8.80
C PRO A 169 20.26 30.44 -10.31
N ALA A 170 21.25 30.20 -11.17
CA ALA A 170 21.02 30.12 -12.62
C ALA A 170 20.25 28.86 -13.02
N ILE A 171 20.41 27.76 -12.26
CA ILE A 171 19.76 26.46 -12.51
C ILE A 171 18.55 26.27 -11.61
N ARG A 172 18.66 26.61 -10.32
CA ARG A 172 17.63 26.48 -9.29
C ARG A 172 17.45 27.79 -8.50
N PRO A 173 16.68 28.75 -9.04
CA PRO A 173 16.63 30.12 -8.53
C PRO A 173 16.06 30.22 -7.11
N ASP A 174 15.21 29.29 -6.71
CA ASP A 174 14.60 29.19 -5.38
C ASP A 174 15.13 27.98 -4.58
N GLY A 175 16.21 27.36 -5.05
CA GLY A 175 16.80 26.16 -4.43
C GLY A 175 15.94 24.89 -4.53
N VAL A 176 14.83 24.92 -5.27
CA VAL A 176 13.88 23.81 -5.42
C VAL A 176 13.59 23.57 -6.89
N THR A 177 12.95 24.52 -7.56
CA THR A 177 12.48 24.44 -8.95
C THR A 177 13.62 24.70 -9.94
N LEU A 178 13.45 24.24 -11.18
CA LEU A 178 14.38 24.53 -12.26
C LEU A 178 14.02 25.87 -12.92
N SER A 179 15.04 26.69 -13.19
CA SER A 179 14.92 27.78 -14.15
C SER A 179 14.70 27.20 -15.56
N ARG A 180 14.39 28.05 -16.54
CA ARG A 180 14.34 27.62 -17.94
C ARG A 180 15.66 27.02 -18.43
N VAL A 181 16.79 27.61 -18.02
CA VAL A 181 18.12 27.08 -18.36
C VAL A 181 18.36 25.72 -17.70
N GLY A 182 17.95 25.58 -16.43
CA GLY A 182 18.03 24.31 -15.71
C GLY A 182 17.13 23.23 -16.31
N ALA A 183 15.93 23.60 -16.78
CA ALA A 183 15.00 22.69 -17.44
C ALA A 183 15.53 22.22 -18.81
N ASP A 184 16.10 23.12 -19.61
CA ASP A 184 16.72 22.77 -20.90
C ASP A 184 17.89 21.79 -20.68
N PHE A 185 18.75 22.05 -19.68
CA PHE A 185 19.82 21.11 -19.28
C PHE A 185 19.25 19.75 -18.82
N ALA A 186 18.27 19.77 -17.91
CA ALA A 186 17.68 18.56 -17.34
C ALA A 186 17.04 17.70 -18.41
N LEU A 187 16.33 18.31 -19.36
CA LEU A 187 15.71 17.61 -20.49
C LEU A 187 16.79 16.93 -21.35
N ASP A 188 17.81 17.67 -21.78
CA ASP A 188 18.86 17.13 -22.66
C ASP A 188 19.62 15.98 -21.99
N TRP A 189 19.95 16.14 -20.70
CA TRP A 189 20.57 15.09 -19.89
C TRP A 189 19.66 13.86 -19.75
N LEU A 190 18.39 14.05 -19.38
CA LEU A 190 17.43 12.97 -19.14
C LEU A 190 17.15 12.18 -20.42
N LEU A 191 17.02 12.85 -21.56
CA LEU A 191 16.85 12.20 -22.85
C LEU A 191 18.03 11.29 -23.19
N GLY A 192 19.26 11.67 -22.82
CA GLY A 192 20.43 10.82 -22.91
C GLY A 192 20.36 9.58 -22.01
N GLN A 193 19.72 9.67 -20.84
CA GLN A 193 19.59 8.53 -19.91
C GLN A 193 18.52 7.52 -20.36
N VAL A 194 17.42 8.00 -20.95
CA VAL A 194 16.28 7.14 -21.33
C VAL A 194 16.36 6.63 -22.75
N HIS A 195 17.34 7.09 -23.54
CA HIS A 195 17.51 6.69 -24.93
C HIS A 195 17.73 5.17 -25.06
N GLY A 196 16.93 4.53 -25.91
CA GLY A 196 17.05 3.10 -26.22
C GLY A 196 16.42 2.16 -25.18
N LEU A 197 15.79 2.69 -24.13
CA LEU A 197 14.94 1.90 -23.25
C LEU A 197 13.65 1.49 -23.99
N THR A 198 13.17 0.28 -23.72
CA THR A 198 12.02 -0.31 -24.42
C THR A 198 11.01 -0.85 -23.43
N ARG A 199 9.74 -0.82 -23.80
CA ARG A 199 8.66 -1.54 -23.11
C ARG A 199 8.99 -3.03 -22.99
N THR A 200 8.82 -3.61 -21.80
CA THR A 200 8.90 -5.05 -21.56
C THR A 200 7.51 -5.56 -21.20
N VAL A 201 6.80 -6.13 -22.18
CA VAL A 201 5.50 -6.75 -21.93
C VAL A 201 5.72 -8.17 -21.41
N SER A 202 5.49 -8.40 -20.13
CA SER A 202 5.45 -9.76 -19.57
C SER A 202 4.18 -10.45 -20.08
N SER A 203 4.35 -11.61 -20.72
CA SER A 203 3.24 -12.46 -21.17
C SER A 203 2.65 -13.33 -20.04
N ALA A 204 3.10 -13.14 -18.79
CA ALA A 204 2.73 -13.99 -17.65
C ALA A 204 1.45 -13.57 -16.91
N ALA A 205 0.91 -12.38 -17.20
CA ALA A 205 -0.31 -11.91 -16.56
C ALA A 205 -1.49 -12.06 -17.52
N THR A 206 -2.10 -13.24 -17.60
CA THR A 206 -3.54 -13.43 -17.95
C THR A 206 -3.86 -14.91 -18.10
N ALA A 207 -4.58 -15.45 -17.10
CA ALA A 207 -5.56 -16.54 -17.24
C ALA A 207 -6.23 -16.89 -15.89
N ALA A 208 -5.62 -16.55 -14.74
CA ALA A 208 -6.15 -16.86 -13.41
C ALA A 208 -6.86 -15.69 -12.70
N ALA A 209 -7.00 -14.54 -13.38
CA ALA A 209 -7.23 -13.22 -12.76
C ALA A 209 -8.46 -12.46 -13.26
N GLU A 210 -9.25 -13.00 -14.20
CA GLU A 210 -10.43 -12.28 -14.70
C GLU A 210 -11.38 -11.93 -13.54
N MET A 211 -11.77 -10.66 -13.46
CA MET A 211 -12.76 -10.18 -12.49
C MET A 211 -13.99 -11.08 -12.57
N THR A 212 -14.46 -11.52 -11.41
CA THR A 212 -15.48 -12.56 -11.36
C THR A 212 -16.83 -11.99 -11.80
N ASP A 213 -17.35 -12.35 -12.98
CA ASP A 213 -18.61 -11.83 -13.59
C ASP A 213 -19.70 -11.52 -12.54
N ASP A 214 -20.03 -10.23 -12.43
CA ASP A 214 -20.66 -9.59 -11.29
C ASP A 214 -22.18 -9.77 -11.23
N VAL A 215 -22.77 -10.30 -12.32
CA VAL A 215 -24.23 -10.45 -12.51
C VAL A 215 -24.64 -11.92 -12.54
N ALA A 216 -23.69 -12.83 -12.74
CA ALA A 216 -23.99 -14.25 -12.71
C ALA A 216 -24.25 -14.68 -11.25
N ASN A 217 -25.32 -15.45 -11.04
CA ASN A 217 -25.28 -16.54 -10.05
C ASN A 217 -24.22 -17.54 -10.51
N ALA A 218 -22.96 -17.11 -10.55
CA ALA A 218 -21.83 -17.95 -10.88
C ALA A 218 -21.62 -18.86 -9.68
N ASP A 219 -21.50 -20.15 -9.98
CA ASP A 219 -21.06 -21.11 -8.98
C ASP A 219 -19.75 -20.63 -8.35
N LEU A 220 -19.58 -20.91 -7.06
CA LEU A 220 -18.33 -20.62 -6.38
C LEU A 220 -17.17 -21.36 -7.08
N PRO A 221 -15.97 -20.77 -7.13
CA PRO A 221 -14.82 -21.45 -7.72
C PRO A 221 -14.59 -22.79 -7.02
N SER A 222 -14.42 -23.84 -7.81
CA SER A 222 -14.10 -25.18 -7.30
C SER A 222 -12.77 -25.16 -6.55
N ALA A 223 -12.64 -25.95 -5.49
CA ALA A 223 -11.40 -26.04 -4.75
C ALA A 223 -10.24 -26.52 -5.65
N PRO A 224 -9.02 -25.97 -5.49
CA PRO A 224 -7.85 -26.42 -6.23
C PRO A 224 -7.60 -27.94 -6.05
N VAL A 225 -7.53 -28.68 -7.16
CA VAL A 225 -7.23 -30.11 -7.13
C VAL A 225 -5.73 -30.32 -7.04
N GLY A 226 -5.28 -31.16 -6.10
CA GLY A 226 -3.86 -31.52 -5.99
C GLY A 226 -2.98 -30.41 -5.46
N TRP A 227 -3.54 -29.46 -4.69
CA TRP A 227 -2.75 -28.50 -3.93
C TRP A 227 -1.79 -29.23 -2.97
N VAL A 228 -0.54 -28.79 -2.93
CA VAL A 228 0.50 -29.35 -2.06
C VAL A 228 1.17 -28.20 -1.32
N PRO A 229 1.28 -28.26 0.02
CA PRO A 229 1.93 -27.20 0.77
C PRO A 229 3.43 -27.13 0.45
N LEU A 230 3.97 -25.91 0.38
CA LEU A 230 5.40 -25.67 0.38
C LEU A 230 6.02 -26.30 1.62
N SER A 231 7.10 -27.05 1.41
CA SER A 231 7.79 -27.75 2.50
C SER A 231 9.00 -26.93 2.92
N LEU A 232 9.15 -26.70 4.22
CA LEU A 232 10.35 -26.05 4.78
C LEU A 232 11.55 -26.99 4.71
N ALA A 233 12.68 -26.49 4.23
CA ALA A 233 13.95 -27.17 4.36
C ALA A 233 14.45 -27.18 5.81
N ALA A 234 15.34 -28.12 6.14
CA ALA A 234 15.92 -28.20 7.48
C ALA A 234 16.68 -26.90 7.83
N GLY A 235 16.28 -26.25 8.93
CA GLY A 235 16.85 -24.98 9.37
C GLY A 235 16.35 -23.74 8.62
N GLU A 236 15.42 -23.89 7.66
CA GLU A 236 14.79 -22.76 6.98
C GLU A 236 13.76 -22.07 7.90
N LYS A 237 13.82 -20.73 7.95
CA LYS A 237 12.78 -19.94 8.60
C LYS A 237 11.59 -19.77 7.64
N PRO A 238 10.34 -20.01 8.09
CA PRO A 238 9.17 -19.77 7.26
C PRO A 238 9.02 -18.30 6.88
N ARG A 239 8.97 -18.05 5.57
CA ARG A 239 8.48 -16.80 4.98
C ARG A 239 6.96 -16.70 5.16
N ILE A 240 6.50 -15.65 5.81
CA ILE A 240 5.09 -15.39 6.12
C ILE A 240 4.75 -14.01 5.58
N MET A 241 3.84 -13.95 4.60
CA MET A 241 3.44 -12.70 3.96
C MET A 241 2.12 -12.20 4.56
N ILE A 242 2.05 -10.91 4.88
CA ILE A 242 0.85 -10.28 5.45
C ILE A 242 0.25 -9.40 4.35
N VAL A 243 -0.97 -9.70 3.92
CA VAL A 243 -1.69 -8.93 2.91
C VAL A 243 -3.00 -8.42 3.47
N GLY A 244 -3.44 -7.28 2.95
CA GLY A 244 -4.74 -6.71 3.26
C GLY A 244 -4.74 -5.21 3.09
N ASP A 245 -5.46 -4.50 3.94
CA ASP A 245 -5.55 -3.04 3.90
C ASP A 245 -4.56 -2.37 4.88
N SER A 246 -4.89 -1.17 5.37
CA SER A 246 -4.11 -0.44 6.36
C SER A 246 -4.02 -1.16 7.72
N VAL A 247 -5.00 -1.97 8.10
CA VAL A 247 -4.91 -2.75 9.36
C VAL A 247 -3.96 -3.95 9.22
N ALA A 248 -3.90 -4.57 8.02
CA ALA A 248 -2.84 -5.53 7.70
C ALA A 248 -1.46 -4.89 7.69
N PHE A 249 -1.35 -3.65 7.19
CA PHE A 249 -0.07 -2.94 7.19
C PHE A 249 0.46 -2.72 8.61
N GLY A 250 -0.37 -2.22 9.53
CA GLY A 250 0.04 -2.06 10.94
C GLY A 250 0.40 -3.38 11.61
N LEU A 251 -0.35 -4.45 11.32
CA LEU A 251 -0.06 -5.79 11.82
C LEU A 251 1.26 -6.35 11.26
N GLY A 252 1.51 -6.14 9.96
CA GLY A 252 2.74 -6.55 9.28
C GLY A 252 3.96 -5.87 9.87
N TRP A 253 3.89 -4.57 10.11
CA TRP A 253 4.94 -3.80 10.78
C TRP A 253 5.31 -4.38 12.15
N ALA A 254 4.32 -4.64 13.00
CA ALA A 254 4.60 -5.19 14.33
C ALA A 254 5.13 -6.64 14.31
N LEU A 255 4.73 -7.44 13.31
CA LEU A 255 5.30 -8.77 13.11
C LEU A 255 6.74 -8.73 12.60
N GLU A 256 7.10 -7.74 11.77
CA GLU A 256 8.47 -7.50 11.34
C GLU A 256 9.34 -7.05 12.53
N GLU A 257 8.87 -6.10 13.34
CA GLU A 257 9.56 -5.68 14.58
C GLU A 257 9.74 -6.85 15.57
N TRP A 258 8.76 -7.74 15.66
CA TRP A 258 8.84 -8.95 16.50
C TRP A 258 9.96 -9.92 16.06
N ASP A 259 10.28 -9.98 14.76
CA ASP A 259 11.29 -10.90 14.19
C ASP A 259 12.74 -10.46 14.47
N ASP A 260 12.98 -9.16 14.61
CA ASP A 260 14.32 -8.55 14.74
C ASP A 260 15.10 -8.97 16.02
N GLY A 261 14.45 -9.67 16.95
CA GLY A 261 15.07 -10.17 18.19
C GLY A 261 15.79 -11.53 18.11
N ASP A 262 15.38 -12.45 17.22
CA ASP A 262 16.01 -13.78 16.97
C ASP A 262 15.28 -14.62 15.87
N GLY A 263 14.25 -14.06 15.20
CA GLY A 263 12.91 -14.66 15.15
C GLY A 263 12.69 -15.98 14.38
N GLY A 264 11.56 -16.62 14.67
CA GLY A 264 11.22 -17.96 14.17
C GLY A 264 10.72 -18.02 12.73
N ALA A 265 10.66 -16.89 12.02
CA ALA A 265 10.10 -16.71 10.68
C ALA A 265 10.87 -15.63 9.90
N ARG A 266 10.34 -15.24 8.74
CA ARG A 266 10.60 -13.96 8.08
C ARG A 266 9.23 -13.38 7.72
N PHE A 267 8.84 -12.29 8.36
CA PHE A 267 7.58 -11.62 8.03
C PHE A 267 7.79 -10.64 6.87
N MET A 268 6.74 -10.45 6.07
CA MET A 268 6.77 -9.58 4.90
C MET A 268 5.47 -8.79 4.83
N ASN A 269 5.54 -7.51 5.16
CA ASN A 269 4.40 -6.61 5.11
C ASN A 269 4.07 -6.23 3.67
N ARG A 270 2.86 -6.57 3.23
CA ARG A 270 2.30 -6.26 1.91
C ARG A 270 0.87 -5.71 2.04
N GLY A 271 0.57 -5.02 3.15
CA GLY A 271 -0.68 -4.29 3.31
C GLY A 271 -0.79 -3.14 2.29
N ARG A 272 -1.97 -2.95 1.71
CA ARG A 272 -2.25 -1.94 0.70
C ARG A 272 -3.39 -1.03 1.16
N PHE A 273 -3.04 0.21 1.49
CA PHE A 273 -3.97 1.17 2.07
C PHE A 273 -5.21 1.39 1.19
N ASN A 274 -6.36 1.42 1.84
CA ASN A 274 -7.66 1.73 1.27
C ASN A 274 -8.18 0.73 0.23
N CYS A 275 -7.69 -0.51 0.25
CA CYS A 275 -8.09 -1.54 -0.69
C CYS A 275 -8.91 -2.69 -0.05
N PRO A 276 -10.05 -3.06 -0.63
CA PRO A 276 -10.83 -4.22 -0.22
C PRO A 276 -10.25 -5.51 -0.81
N ILE A 277 -10.67 -6.66 -0.29
CA ILE A 277 -10.49 -7.94 -0.99
C ILE A 277 -11.51 -8.08 -2.11
N ALA A 278 -12.77 -7.69 -1.88
CA ALA A 278 -13.78 -7.66 -2.92
C ALA A 278 -13.50 -6.48 -3.87
N ARG A 279 -12.99 -6.72 -5.09
CA ARG A 279 -12.47 -5.67 -5.97
C ARG A 279 -13.57 -4.77 -6.57
N GLY A 280 -13.16 -3.60 -7.07
CA GLY A 280 -13.94 -2.73 -7.95
C GLY A 280 -15.18 -2.04 -7.35
N GLY A 281 -15.91 -1.30 -8.18
CA GLY A 281 -17.17 -0.68 -7.78
C GLY A 281 -17.03 0.59 -6.94
N THR A 282 -18.18 1.18 -6.63
CA THR A 282 -18.31 2.41 -5.84
C THR A 282 -18.53 2.03 -4.37
N TYR A 283 -17.99 2.82 -3.45
CA TYR A 283 -18.23 2.68 -2.03
C TYR A 283 -18.68 3.99 -1.38
N ARG A 284 -19.27 3.87 -0.19
CA ARG A 284 -19.56 5.00 0.70
C ARG A 284 -18.86 4.79 2.05
N PHE A 285 -18.00 5.73 2.42
CA PHE A 285 -17.20 5.72 3.65
C PHE A 285 -17.16 7.11 4.27
N GLU A 286 -17.38 7.21 5.58
CA GLU A 286 -17.48 8.49 6.30
C GLU A 286 -18.41 9.49 5.58
N GLN A 287 -19.54 8.98 5.07
CA GLN A 287 -20.55 9.74 4.31
C GLN A 287 -20.09 10.28 2.94
N LYS A 288 -18.89 9.93 2.48
CA LYS A 288 -18.38 10.29 1.15
C LYS A 288 -18.50 9.11 0.19
N THR A 289 -18.82 9.41 -1.06
CA THR A 289 -18.93 8.42 -2.14
C THR A 289 -17.75 8.56 -3.08
N THR A 290 -17.09 7.44 -3.38
CA THR A 290 -15.98 7.37 -4.32
C THR A 290 -15.82 5.95 -4.84
N GLU A 291 -14.91 5.73 -5.79
CA GLU A 291 -14.61 4.42 -6.36
C GLU A 291 -13.28 3.88 -5.85
N PHE A 292 -13.15 2.55 -5.85
CA PHE A 292 -11.87 1.95 -5.57
C PHE A 292 -10.92 2.17 -6.76
N PRO A 293 -9.69 2.63 -6.50
CA PRO A 293 -8.69 2.83 -7.53
C PRO A 293 -8.25 1.48 -8.12
N LEU A 294 -7.84 1.47 -9.40
CA LEU A 294 -7.42 0.25 -10.11
C LEU A 294 -6.34 -0.55 -9.37
N ARG A 295 -5.49 0.13 -8.58
CA ARG A 295 -4.48 -0.48 -7.72
C ARG A 295 -5.03 -1.49 -6.71
N CYS A 296 -6.33 -1.40 -6.38
CA CYS A 296 -6.99 -2.34 -5.49
C CYS A 296 -7.40 -3.64 -6.19
N ASP A 297 -7.17 -3.77 -7.51
CA ASP A 297 -7.17 -5.07 -8.17
C ASP A 297 -5.92 -5.86 -7.78
N TRP A 298 -6.04 -6.65 -6.72
CA TRP A 298 -4.96 -7.48 -6.23
C TRP A 298 -4.51 -8.55 -7.23
N ALA A 299 -5.27 -8.85 -8.28
CA ALA A 299 -4.85 -9.86 -9.25
C ALA A 299 -3.67 -9.39 -10.11
N GLU A 300 -3.48 -8.07 -10.23
CA GLU A 300 -2.30 -7.49 -10.89
C GLU A 300 -1.03 -7.62 -10.03
N SER A 301 -1.15 -7.59 -8.70
CA SER A 301 0.02 -7.57 -7.79
C SER A 301 0.34 -8.91 -7.14
N PHE A 302 -0.66 -9.69 -6.74
CA PHE A 302 -0.45 -10.93 -5.96
C PHE A 302 0.37 -11.97 -6.71
N ALA A 303 0.20 -12.10 -8.04
CA ALA A 303 0.96 -13.06 -8.84
C ALA A 303 2.48 -12.79 -8.78
N GLY A 304 2.88 -11.52 -8.86
CA GLY A 304 4.27 -11.09 -8.68
C GLY A 304 4.75 -11.36 -7.26
N LEU A 305 3.99 -10.91 -6.26
CA LEU A 305 4.32 -11.09 -4.85
C LEU A 305 4.60 -12.55 -4.48
N ILE A 306 3.76 -13.49 -4.92
CA ILE A 306 3.93 -14.92 -4.62
C ILE A 306 5.15 -15.48 -5.35
N THR A 307 5.38 -15.08 -6.61
CA THR A 307 6.52 -15.53 -7.40
C THR A 307 7.83 -15.10 -6.77
N ASP A 308 7.91 -13.86 -6.30
CA ASP A 308 9.13 -13.26 -5.76
C ASP A 308 9.39 -13.73 -4.32
N SER A 309 8.35 -13.78 -3.49
CA SER A 309 8.49 -14.10 -2.07
C SER A 309 8.41 -15.59 -1.75
N ARG A 310 7.75 -16.39 -2.61
CA ARG A 310 7.45 -17.82 -2.38
C ARG A 310 7.04 -18.11 -0.92
N PRO A 311 5.97 -17.49 -0.41
CA PRO A 311 5.66 -17.54 1.01
C PRO A 311 5.17 -18.94 1.41
N HIS A 312 5.54 -19.42 2.60
CA HIS A 312 4.98 -20.67 3.13
C HIS A 312 3.57 -20.46 3.67
N GLU A 313 3.30 -19.25 4.13
CA GLU A 313 2.00 -18.83 4.64
C GLU A 313 1.70 -17.39 4.21
N VAL A 314 0.43 -17.14 3.89
CA VAL A 314 -0.11 -15.79 3.70
C VAL A 314 -1.19 -15.54 4.74
N ALA A 315 -1.04 -14.49 5.54
CA ALA A 315 -2.06 -13.99 6.44
C ALA A 315 -2.84 -12.85 5.76
N ILE A 316 -4.16 -12.97 5.69
CA ILE A 316 -5.05 -11.97 5.13
C ILE A 316 -5.77 -11.26 6.28
N PHE A 317 -5.58 -9.95 6.39
CA PHE A 317 -6.26 -9.11 7.37
C PHE A 317 -6.83 -7.84 6.71
N ASN A 318 -8.12 -7.87 6.44
CA ASN A 318 -8.91 -6.74 5.95
C ASN A 318 -10.10 -6.52 6.89
N GLY A 319 -10.84 -5.44 6.67
CA GLY A 319 -12.16 -5.30 7.28
C GLY A 319 -12.95 -4.17 6.67
N VAL A 320 -12.58 -2.94 7.03
CA VAL A 320 -13.42 -1.75 6.83
C VAL A 320 -13.88 -1.59 5.37
N TRP A 321 -12.98 -1.78 4.40
CA TRP A 321 -13.27 -1.58 2.97
C TRP A 321 -14.16 -2.67 2.37
N ASP A 322 -14.31 -3.82 3.04
CA ASP A 322 -15.19 -4.91 2.62
C ASP A 322 -16.59 -4.82 3.28
N VAL A 323 -16.75 -4.07 4.38
CA VAL A 323 -18.04 -3.91 5.11
C VAL A 323 -18.79 -2.60 4.83
N VAL A 324 -18.16 -1.63 4.16
CA VAL A 324 -18.81 -0.39 3.71
C VAL A 324 -20.02 -0.67 2.80
N ASP A 325 -20.89 0.33 2.64
CA ASP A 325 -21.90 0.27 1.59
C ASP A 325 -21.23 0.36 0.21
N ARG A 326 -21.69 -0.47 -0.72
CA ARG A 326 -21.09 -0.57 -2.06
C ARG A 326 -22.14 -0.61 -3.16
N ILE A 327 -21.81 -0.03 -4.30
CA ILE A 327 -22.37 -0.41 -5.59
C ILE A 327 -21.31 -1.31 -6.22
N LEU A 328 -21.58 -2.60 -6.26
CA LEU A 328 -20.66 -3.58 -6.84
C LEU A 328 -20.50 -3.34 -8.36
N PRO A 329 -19.39 -3.78 -8.97
CA PRO A 329 -19.23 -3.74 -10.43
C PRO A 329 -20.46 -4.25 -11.17
N GLY A 330 -20.86 -3.57 -12.25
CA GLY A 330 -22.05 -3.91 -13.04
C GLY A 330 -23.41 -3.66 -12.37
N GLN A 331 -23.47 -3.38 -11.07
CA GLN A 331 -24.71 -3.12 -10.32
C GLN A 331 -25.09 -1.63 -10.32
N ARG A 332 -26.30 -1.33 -9.84
CA ARG A 332 -26.85 0.05 -9.77
C ARG A 332 -27.45 0.42 -8.42
N SER A 333 -27.44 -0.50 -7.46
CA SER A 333 -28.00 -0.32 -6.13
C SER A 333 -26.92 -0.48 -5.09
N TRP A 334 -27.03 0.31 -4.02
CA TRP A 334 -26.26 0.11 -2.81
C TRP A 334 -26.62 -1.23 -2.18
N SER A 335 -25.59 -1.93 -1.71
CA SER A 335 -25.69 -3.14 -0.91
C SER A 335 -24.55 -3.17 0.11
N HIS A 336 -24.63 -4.05 1.10
CA HIS A 336 -23.57 -4.25 2.09
C HIS A 336 -23.51 -5.71 2.55
N LEU A 337 -22.47 -6.09 3.28
CA LEU A 337 -22.39 -7.42 3.89
C LEU A 337 -23.57 -7.67 4.83
N GLY A 338 -24.14 -8.87 4.74
CA GLY A 338 -25.42 -9.24 5.33
C GLY A 338 -26.54 -9.37 4.30
N GLU A 339 -26.36 -8.77 3.13
CA GLU A 339 -27.26 -8.95 1.99
C GLU A 339 -26.71 -10.03 1.04
N PRO A 340 -27.58 -10.90 0.47
CA PRO A 340 -27.13 -12.04 -0.33
C PRO A 340 -26.21 -11.70 -1.52
N VAL A 341 -26.44 -10.56 -2.17
CA VAL A 341 -25.64 -10.13 -3.34
C VAL A 341 -24.20 -9.77 -2.94
N SER A 342 -24.03 -8.99 -1.87
CA SER A 342 -22.72 -8.61 -1.34
C SER A 342 -21.98 -9.79 -0.73
N ASP A 343 -22.69 -10.63 0.03
CA ASP A 343 -22.11 -11.83 0.64
C ASP A 343 -21.58 -12.80 -0.43
N ASN A 344 -22.32 -12.97 -1.54
CA ASN A 344 -21.89 -13.82 -2.64
C ASN A 344 -20.69 -13.23 -3.38
N TYR A 345 -20.71 -11.93 -3.66
CA TYR A 345 -19.60 -11.24 -4.30
C TYR A 345 -18.32 -11.33 -3.48
N PHE A 346 -18.39 -11.01 -2.18
CA PHE A 346 -17.26 -11.13 -1.26
C PHE A 346 -16.72 -12.56 -1.19
N ARG A 347 -17.62 -13.56 -1.12
CA ARG A 347 -17.21 -14.97 -1.12
C ARG A 347 -16.43 -15.36 -2.37
N ARG A 348 -16.88 -14.95 -3.55
CA ARG A 348 -16.21 -15.25 -4.82
C ARG A 348 -14.84 -14.59 -4.90
N GLU A 349 -14.76 -13.31 -4.55
CA GLU A 349 -13.53 -12.54 -4.61
C GLU A 349 -12.49 -13.03 -3.58
N LEU A 350 -12.90 -13.32 -2.34
CA LEU A 350 -11.99 -13.86 -1.34
C LEU A 350 -11.54 -15.29 -1.70
N LEU A 351 -12.41 -16.14 -2.25
CA LEU A 351 -11.98 -17.45 -2.75
C LEU A 351 -10.98 -17.34 -3.90
N ALA A 352 -11.20 -16.41 -4.84
CA ALA A 352 -10.26 -16.17 -5.93
C ALA A 352 -8.90 -15.67 -5.41
N ALA A 353 -8.91 -14.76 -4.44
CA ALA A 353 -7.68 -14.28 -3.80
C ALA A 353 -6.94 -15.41 -3.08
N ILE A 354 -7.65 -16.23 -2.30
CA ILE A 354 -7.11 -17.42 -1.62
C ILE A 354 -6.49 -18.39 -2.61
N ASP A 355 -7.18 -18.70 -3.70
CA ASP A 355 -6.72 -19.67 -4.70
C ASP A 355 -5.49 -19.15 -5.45
N LEU A 356 -5.42 -17.84 -5.73
CA LEU A 356 -4.23 -17.21 -6.29
C LEU A 356 -3.06 -17.25 -5.29
N LEU A 357 -3.26 -16.74 -4.07
CA LEU A 357 -2.24 -16.68 -3.02
C LEU A 357 -1.68 -18.05 -2.64
N SER A 358 -2.51 -19.08 -2.67
CA SER A 358 -2.12 -20.46 -2.36
C SER A 358 -1.60 -21.25 -3.56
N SER A 359 -1.64 -20.68 -4.77
CA SER A 359 -1.34 -21.40 -6.04
C SER A 359 0.05 -22.04 -6.10
N GLN A 360 1.03 -21.50 -5.37
CA GLN A 360 2.39 -22.04 -5.29
C GLN A 360 2.65 -22.86 -4.01
N GLY A 361 1.60 -23.23 -3.28
CA GLY A 361 1.65 -24.07 -2.08
C GLY A 361 1.69 -23.29 -0.77
N ALA A 362 1.44 -21.98 -0.78
CA ALA A 362 1.30 -21.22 0.46
C ALA A 362 0.03 -21.63 1.20
N ARG A 363 0.12 -21.81 2.51
CA ARG A 363 -1.05 -21.92 3.39
C ARG A 363 -1.67 -20.55 3.58
N ILE A 364 -2.98 -20.49 3.87
CA ILE A 364 -3.68 -19.23 4.07
C ILE A 364 -4.24 -19.16 5.49
N THR A 365 -4.05 -18.01 6.13
CA THR A 365 -4.70 -17.66 7.39
C THR A 365 -5.58 -16.44 7.19
N LEU A 366 -6.87 -16.59 7.45
CA LEU A 366 -7.81 -15.47 7.51
C LEU A 366 -7.88 -14.97 8.95
N ILE A 367 -7.75 -13.66 9.17
CA ILE A 367 -7.77 -13.04 10.49
C ILE A 367 -9.10 -12.32 10.69
N THR A 368 -9.84 -12.66 11.74
CA THR A 368 -11.12 -12.02 12.09
C THR A 368 -10.93 -10.59 12.56
N HIS A 369 -11.91 -9.73 12.32
CA HIS A 369 -11.89 -8.34 12.74
C HIS A 369 -12.69 -8.09 14.02
N HIS A 370 -12.20 -7.21 14.87
CA HIS A 370 -12.94 -6.69 16.03
C HIS A 370 -14.01 -5.67 15.59
N TYR A 371 -14.96 -5.34 16.47
CA TYR A 371 -15.95 -4.28 16.20
C TYR A 371 -15.29 -2.91 16.07
N ILE A 372 -15.50 -2.28 14.91
CA ILE A 372 -14.91 -0.97 14.57
C ILE A 372 -15.88 0.18 14.84
N GLU A 373 -15.35 1.34 15.15
CA GLU A 373 -16.05 2.62 15.28
C GLU A 373 -15.30 3.68 14.46
N VAL A 374 -15.42 3.56 13.14
CA VAL A 374 -14.70 4.36 12.15
C VAL A 374 -14.85 5.85 12.44
N GLY A 375 -13.72 6.55 12.51
CA GLY A 375 -13.70 8.00 12.59
C GLY A 375 -14.16 8.54 13.95
N ALA A 376 -14.08 7.73 15.01
CA ALA A 376 -14.38 8.14 16.38
C ALA A 376 -13.57 9.38 16.80
N ASN A 377 -12.31 9.46 16.38
CA ASN A 377 -11.42 10.62 16.56
C ASN A 377 -11.88 11.90 15.83
N LYS A 378 -12.70 11.76 14.79
CA LYS A 378 -13.33 12.88 14.06
C LYS A 378 -14.72 13.21 14.61
N GLY A 379 -15.16 12.53 15.67
CA GLY A 379 -16.48 12.70 16.28
C GLY A 379 -17.62 12.04 15.50
N PHE A 380 -17.31 11.14 14.56
CA PHE A 380 -18.33 10.31 13.94
C PHE A 380 -18.90 9.31 14.95
N VAL A 381 -20.19 9.01 14.81
CA VAL A 381 -20.91 8.04 15.62
C VAL A 381 -21.93 7.31 14.76
N GLY A 382 -22.04 5.99 14.93
CA GLY A 382 -23.11 5.20 14.30
C GLY A 382 -23.08 5.21 12.77
N LEU A 383 -21.89 5.25 12.18
CA LEU A 383 -21.73 5.07 10.73
C LEU A 383 -22.13 3.63 10.33
N PRO A 384 -22.74 3.43 9.15
CA PRO A 384 -23.12 2.09 8.67
C PRO A 384 -21.96 1.08 8.69
N GLU A 385 -20.77 1.48 8.27
CA GLU A 385 -19.55 0.66 8.28
C GLU A 385 -19.07 0.28 9.70
N SER A 386 -19.60 0.90 10.75
CA SER A 386 -19.30 0.61 12.16
C SER A 386 -20.38 -0.23 12.85
N GLU A 387 -21.39 -0.68 12.11
CA GLU A 387 -22.45 -1.57 12.61
C GLU A 387 -21.88 -2.95 12.99
N PRO A 388 -21.99 -3.39 14.26
CA PRO A 388 -21.45 -4.67 14.71
C PRO A 388 -21.92 -5.87 13.87
N ALA A 389 -23.18 -5.85 13.41
CA ALA A 389 -23.75 -6.90 12.58
C ALA A 389 -23.00 -7.12 11.25
N ARG A 390 -22.37 -6.07 10.68
CA ARG A 390 -21.57 -6.20 9.46
C ARG A 390 -20.23 -6.88 9.74
N ILE A 391 -19.62 -6.58 10.88
CA ILE A 391 -18.39 -7.24 11.33
C ILE A 391 -18.66 -8.70 11.71
N ASP A 392 -19.76 -8.98 12.41
CA ASP A 392 -20.22 -10.34 12.69
C ASP A 392 -20.38 -11.13 11.40
N ARG A 393 -21.02 -10.52 10.39
CA ARG A 393 -21.22 -11.17 9.10
C ARG A 393 -19.90 -11.39 8.36
N TYR A 394 -19.01 -10.41 8.33
CA TYR A 394 -17.67 -10.54 7.76
C TYR A 394 -16.91 -11.72 8.40
N ASN A 395 -16.84 -11.78 9.74
CA ASN A 395 -16.17 -12.86 10.45
C ASN A 395 -16.82 -14.24 10.19
N ALA A 396 -18.15 -14.30 10.10
CA ALA A 396 -18.86 -15.51 9.72
C ALA A 396 -18.51 -15.97 8.30
N LEU A 397 -18.40 -15.05 7.34
CA LEU A 397 -18.00 -15.36 5.96
C LEU A 397 -16.57 -15.90 5.90
N LEU A 398 -15.63 -15.39 6.70
CA LEU A 398 -14.28 -15.95 6.77
C LEU A 398 -14.29 -17.43 7.21
N ALA A 399 -15.12 -17.76 8.22
CA ALA A 399 -15.28 -19.15 8.68
C ALA A 399 -15.95 -20.05 7.62
N GLU A 400 -17.00 -19.56 6.95
CA GLU A 400 -17.64 -20.27 5.83
C GLU A 400 -16.64 -20.57 4.71
N ILE A 401 -15.81 -19.58 4.34
CA ILE A 401 -14.83 -19.69 3.25
C ILE A 401 -13.69 -20.65 3.61
N ALA A 402 -13.21 -20.60 4.86
CA ALA A 402 -12.20 -21.56 5.32
C ALA A 402 -12.71 -23.01 5.22
N ALA A 403 -13.99 -23.25 5.52
CA ALA A 403 -14.61 -24.57 5.37
C ALA A 403 -14.69 -25.05 3.91
N LEU A 404 -14.69 -24.14 2.92
CA LEU A 404 -14.66 -24.45 1.49
C LEU A 404 -13.25 -24.79 0.96
N ARG A 405 -12.20 -24.59 1.76
CA ARG A 405 -10.79 -24.86 1.40
C ARG A 405 -10.06 -25.62 2.52
N PRO A 406 -10.56 -26.80 2.93
CA PRO A 406 -9.98 -27.55 4.04
C PRO A 406 -8.53 -27.93 3.76
N GLY A 407 -7.66 -27.75 4.75
CA GLY A 407 -6.23 -28.06 4.65
C GLY A 407 -5.37 -26.98 3.98
N ILE A 408 -5.99 -26.01 3.28
CA ILE A 408 -5.33 -24.84 2.70
C ILE A 408 -5.52 -23.62 3.59
N VAL A 409 -6.76 -23.40 4.04
CA VAL A 409 -7.18 -22.19 4.76
C VAL A 409 -7.51 -22.53 6.21
N ARG A 410 -7.09 -21.65 7.14
CA ARG A 410 -7.60 -21.60 8.51
C ARG A 410 -8.04 -20.19 8.89
N VAL A 411 -8.76 -20.08 10.00
CA VAL A 411 -9.12 -18.80 10.62
C VAL A 411 -8.37 -18.65 11.94
N ILE A 412 -7.81 -17.47 12.20
CA ILE A 412 -7.37 -17.04 13.53
C ILE A 412 -8.35 -15.99 14.05
N ASP A 413 -8.88 -16.26 15.25
CA ASP A 413 -9.86 -15.41 15.91
C ASP A 413 -9.17 -14.30 16.72
N LEU A 414 -8.63 -13.30 16.01
CA LEU A 414 -8.08 -12.09 16.61
C LEU A 414 -9.17 -11.26 17.32
N ALA A 415 -10.42 -11.34 16.85
CA ALA A 415 -11.53 -10.62 17.45
C ALA A 415 -11.75 -11.07 18.91
N ALA A 416 -11.78 -12.39 19.16
CA ALA A 416 -11.89 -12.94 20.50
C ALA A 416 -10.68 -12.64 21.40
N PHE A 417 -9.47 -12.54 20.82
CA PHE A 417 -8.28 -12.12 21.58
C PHE A 417 -8.43 -10.68 22.10
N LEU A 418 -8.93 -9.78 21.26
CA LEU A 418 -9.10 -8.36 21.59
C LEU A 418 -10.36 -8.08 22.42
N GLN A 419 -11.39 -8.91 22.27
CA GLN A 419 -12.71 -8.80 22.88
C GLN A 419 -13.05 -10.10 23.63
N PRO A 420 -12.45 -10.32 24.82
CA PRO A 420 -12.65 -11.57 25.56
C PRO A 420 -14.10 -11.76 26.03
N VAL A 421 -14.89 -10.69 26.09
CA VAL A 421 -16.34 -10.74 26.31
C VAL A 421 -17.04 -10.67 24.95
N PRO A 422 -17.73 -11.74 24.52
CA PRO A 422 -18.41 -11.75 23.22
C PRO A 422 -19.42 -10.62 23.09
N GLY A 423 -19.32 -9.87 21.98
CA GLY A 423 -20.24 -8.77 21.67
C GLY A 423 -19.86 -7.42 22.28
N GLU A 424 -18.77 -7.32 23.04
CA GLU A 424 -18.25 -6.03 23.50
C GLU A 424 -17.31 -5.39 22.48
N ARG A 425 -17.27 -4.05 22.46
CA ARG A 425 -16.27 -3.32 21.67
C ARG A 425 -14.91 -3.40 22.36
N ILE A 426 -13.84 -3.25 21.58
CA ILE A 426 -12.50 -3.11 22.15
C ILE A 426 -12.43 -1.80 22.97
N ASP A 427 -11.57 -1.77 23.99
CA ASP A 427 -11.24 -0.54 24.70
C ASP A 427 -10.80 0.56 23.71
N PRO A 428 -11.46 1.73 23.65
CA PRO A 428 -11.08 2.82 22.76
C PRO A 428 -9.63 3.29 22.96
N ALA A 429 -9.01 3.09 24.14
CA ALA A 429 -7.60 3.43 24.34
C ALA A 429 -6.63 2.54 23.52
N LYS A 430 -7.13 1.41 22.99
CA LYS A 430 -6.35 0.48 22.16
C LYS A 430 -6.40 0.82 20.66
N VAL A 431 -7.31 1.71 20.25
CA VAL A 431 -7.52 2.09 18.85
C VAL A 431 -7.67 3.61 18.72
N PHE A 432 -6.80 4.27 17.97
CA PHE A 432 -6.78 5.75 17.96
C PHE A 432 -7.90 6.39 17.14
N ASP A 433 -8.49 5.68 16.17
CA ASP A 433 -9.60 6.18 15.34
C ASP A 433 -10.82 5.26 15.33
N GLY A 434 -10.84 4.32 16.29
CA GLY A 434 -11.85 3.27 16.40
C GLY A 434 -11.71 2.13 15.39
N LEU A 435 -10.65 2.11 14.56
CA LEU A 435 -10.35 1.04 13.61
C LEU A 435 -8.92 0.53 13.79
N HIS A 436 -7.94 1.42 13.79
CA HIS A 436 -6.53 1.08 13.76
C HIS A 436 -5.93 1.04 15.17
N PHE A 437 -5.09 0.04 15.42
CA PHE A 437 -4.48 -0.22 16.72
C PHE A 437 -3.30 0.72 17.01
N THR A 438 -3.12 1.07 18.28
CA THR A 438 -1.90 1.77 18.73
C THR A 438 -0.66 0.86 18.66
N ASP A 439 0.53 1.44 18.53
CA ASP A 439 1.80 0.67 18.46
C ASP A 439 1.94 -0.37 19.60
N PRO A 440 1.68 -0.04 20.89
CA PRO A 440 1.80 -1.02 21.97
C PRO A 440 0.84 -2.21 21.81
N VAL A 441 -0.35 -1.97 21.28
CA VAL A 441 -1.35 -3.01 21.04
C VAL A 441 -0.97 -3.86 19.83
N LEU A 442 -0.42 -3.25 18.77
CA LEU A 442 0.12 -3.99 17.63
C LEU A 442 1.23 -4.96 18.06
N LEU A 443 2.15 -4.52 18.92
CA LEU A 443 3.20 -5.38 19.48
C LEU A 443 2.64 -6.50 20.37
N GLU A 444 1.63 -6.21 21.19
CA GLU A 444 0.91 -7.24 21.97
C GLU A 444 0.24 -8.28 21.06
N ILE A 445 -0.39 -7.83 19.97
CA ILE A 445 -0.97 -8.72 18.96
C ILE A 445 0.12 -9.55 18.28
N ALA A 446 1.26 -8.95 17.91
CA ALA A 446 2.36 -9.65 17.26
C ALA A 446 2.92 -10.77 18.15
N ASP A 447 3.13 -10.51 19.45
CA ASP A 447 3.56 -11.51 20.45
C ASP A 447 2.60 -12.71 20.50
N TRP A 448 1.29 -12.45 20.39
CA TRP A 448 0.27 -13.49 20.38
C TRP A 448 0.16 -14.20 19.02
N LEU A 449 0.25 -13.47 17.92
CA LEU A 449 -0.05 -13.95 16.57
C LEU A 449 1.14 -14.68 15.93
N ALA A 450 2.36 -14.16 16.09
CA ALA A 450 3.55 -14.69 15.43
C ALA A 450 3.77 -16.19 15.69
N PRO A 451 3.68 -16.71 16.94
CA PRO A 451 3.84 -18.14 17.20
C PRO A 451 2.79 -19.01 16.47
N ARG A 452 1.56 -18.51 16.34
CA ARG A 452 0.46 -19.22 15.67
C ARG A 452 0.66 -19.29 14.17
N LEU A 453 1.14 -18.20 13.55
CA LEU A 453 1.53 -18.17 12.14
C LEU A 453 2.71 -19.12 11.90
N ILE A 454 3.76 -19.05 12.71
CA ILE A 454 4.93 -19.93 12.60
C ILE A 454 4.54 -21.42 12.70
N GLU A 455 3.65 -21.77 13.63
CA GLU A 455 3.17 -23.15 13.81
C GLU A 455 2.55 -23.70 12.53
N HIS A 456 1.71 -22.92 11.84
CA HIS A 456 1.00 -23.36 10.64
C HIS A 456 1.89 -23.43 9.41
N ALA A 457 2.74 -22.43 9.21
CA ALA A 457 3.77 -22.46 8.19
C ALA A 457 4.70 -23.69 8.32
N ARG A 458 4.84 -24.24 9.54
CA ARG A 458 5.64 -25.44 9.83
C ARG A 458 4.86 -26.76 9.77
N GLN A 459 3.55 -26.75 9.59
CA GLN A 459 2.78 -27.98 9.57
C GLN A 459 3.26 -28.90 8.43
N PRO A 460 3.61 -30.16 8.73
CA PRO A 460 4.04 -31.11 7.72
C PRO A 460 2.90 -31.40 6.72
N ARG A 461 3.29 -32.07 5.64
CA ARG A 461 2.36 -32.54 4.60
C ARG A 461 1.28 -33.46 5.15
#